data_AF-A0A818N5F3-F1
#
_entry.id   AF-A0A818N5F3-F1
#
_cell.length_a   1.000
_cell.length_b   1.000
_cell.length_c   1.000
_cell.angle_alpha   90.00
_cell.angle_beta   90.00
_cell.angle_gamma   90.00
#
_symmetry.space_group_name_H-M   'P 1'
#
loop_
_entity.id
_entity.type
_entity.pdbx_description
1 polymer ?
#
loop_
_entity_poly.entity_id
_entity_poly.type
_entity_poly.pdbx_seq_one_letter_code
_entity_poly.pdbx_strand_id
1 'polypeptide(L)'
;MAIIVTVPAHHAPSPVYCPLTCDHDQCMKYNNEAMKFFCRCHSGWSGVHCHIPIRCDDCSSDSICLVSINNRSIYLCPLNKVDPRCLLTDLCPRNFCKTHDHCIVIDEPTDKNRYVCICSEQFYGP
;
A
#
# COMPACT_ATOMS: atom_id res chain seq x y z
N MET A 1 4.93 6.53 10.76
CA MET A 1 5.12 7.41 9.59
C MET A 1 4.16 6.92 8.51
N ALA A 2 3.31 7.79 7.97
CA ALA A 2 2.42 7.44 6.86
C ALA A 2 3.06 7.95 5.56
N ILE A 3 3.26 7.05 4.60
CA ILE A 3 3.76 7.42 3.28
C ILE A 3 2.55 7.77 2.43
N ILE A 4 2.41 9.04 2.08
CA ILE A 4 1.35 9.50 1.18
C ILE A 4 1.87 9.33 -0.24
N VAL A 5 1.34 8.33 -0.96
CA VAL A 5 1.63 8.14 -2.38
C VAL A 5 0.73 9.09 -3.18
N THR A 6 1.32 10.14 -3.73
CA THR A 6 0.60 11.09 -4.60
C THR A 6 0.66 10.63 -6.05
N VAL A 7 -0.51 10.35 -6.63
CA VAL A 7 -0.65 10.14 -8.07
C VAL A 7 -0.63 11.53 -8.76
N PRO A 8 0.22 11.76 -9.78
CA PRO A 8 0.27 13.05 -10.47
C PRO A 8 -1.05 13.33 -11.20
N ALA A 9 -1.78 14.36 -10.76
CA ALA A 9 -3.08 14.72 -11.31
C ALA A 9 -3.39 16.20 -11.10
N HIS A 10 -4.33 16.71 -11.89
CA HIS A 10 -4.96 18.01 -11.70
C HIS A 10 -6.46 17.80 -11.43
N HIS A 11 -7.04 18.70 -10.65
CA HIS A 11 -8.49 18.74 -10.49
C HIS A 11 -9.13 18.87 -11.87
N ALA A 12 -10.15 18.05 -12.14
CA ALA A 12 -10.90 18.20 -13.38
C ALA A 12 -11.55 19.60 -13.40
N PRO A 13 -11.40 20.39 -14.48
CA PRO A 13 -11.99 21.71 -14.54
C PRO A 13 -13.52 21.59 -14.63
N SER A 14 -14.22 22.12 -13.61
CA SER A 14 -15.68 22.21 -13.47
C SER A 14 -16.45 20.88 -13.43
N PRO A 15 -17.52 20.76 -12.61
CA PRO A 15 -18.36 19.55 -12.53
C PRO A 15 -19.03 19.16 -13.86
N VAL A 16 -19.05 20.03 -14.87
CA VAL A 16 -19.71 19.79 -16.16
C VAL A 16 -18.92 18.84 -17.08
N TYR A 17 -17.61 18.68 -16.88
CA TYR A 17 -16.74 17.92 -17.79
C TYR A 17 -16.16 16.61 -17.20
N CYS A 18 -16.60 16.22 -15.99
CA CYS A 18 -16.22 14.92 -15.47
C CYS A 18 -17.20 13.84 -15.95
N PRO A 19 -16.75 12.79 -16.67
CA PRO A 19 -17.60 11.68 -17.08
C PRO A 19 -17.90 10.67 -15.95
N LEU A 20 -17.26 10.82 -14.79
CA LEU A 20 -17.38 9.91 -13.65
C LEU A 20 -18.21 10.55 -12.54
N THR A 21 -19.19 9.80 -12.02
CA THR A 21 -19.82 10.10 -10.74
C THR A 21 -18.93 9.56 -9.63
N CYS A 22 -18.52 10.41 -8.69
CA CYS A 22 -17.74 10.02 -7.52
C CYS A 22 -18.59 10.27 -6.28
N ASP A 23 -18.99 9.22 -5.56
CA ASP A 23 -19.93 9.34 -4.44
C ASP A 23 -19.26 9.98 -3.22
N HIS A 24 -18.05 9.53 -2.88
CA HIS A 24 -17.31 9.95 -1.69
C HIS A 24 -15.91 10.48 -2.02
N ASP A 25 -15.79 11.41 -2.98
CA ASP A 25 -14.70 12.40 -3.18
C ASP A 25 -14.78 12.95 -4.64
N GLN A 26 -13.67 13.38 -5.22
CA GLN A 26 -13.59 14.28 -6.35
C GLN A 26 -13.05 13.59 -7.59
N CYS A 27 -13.61 14.00 -8.73
CA CYS A 27 -13.10 13.61 -10.02
C CYS A 27 -11.80 14.33 -10.36
N MET A 28 -10.79 13.54 -10.69
CA MET A 28 -9.45 13.98 -11.06
C MET A 28 -9.16 13.60 -12.51
N LYS A 29 -8.37 14.44 -13.19
CA LYS A 29 -7.88 14.17 -14.53
C LYS A 29 -6.43 13.70 -14.46
N TYR A 30 -6.09 12.65 -15.20
CA TYR A 30 -4.70 12.22 -15.35
C TYR A 30 -3.88 13.29 -16.08
N ASN A 31 -2.69 13.60 -15.59
CA ASN A 31 -1.85 14.64 -16.20
C ASN A 31 -1.27 14.22 -17.55
N ASN A 32 -1.04 12.93 -17.74
CA ASN A 32 -0.42 12.35 -18.93
C ASN A 32 -1.43 11.96 -20.01
N GLU A 33 -2.74 11.96 -19.72
CA GLU A 33 -3.78 11.50 -20.65
C GLU A 33 -4.96 12.49 -20.72
N ALA A 34 -5.18 13.07 -21.91
CA ALA A 34 -6.10 14.19 -22.08
C ALA A 34 -7.58 13.89 -21.82
N MET A 35 -8.00 12.61 -21.83
CA MET A 35 -9.40 12.19 -21.69
C MET A 35 -9.61 11.09 -20.64
N LYS A 36 -8.62 10.88 -19.77
CA LYS A 36 -8.73 9.88 -18.72
C LYS A 36 -8.93 10.55 -17.37
N PHE A 37 -9.89 10.00 -16.64
CA PHE A 37 -10.32 10.51 -15.34
C PHE A 37 -10.36 9.37 -14.33
N PHE A 38 -10.28 9.72 -13.06
CA PHE A 38 -10.45 8.79 -11.95
C PHE A 38 -11.07 9.53 -10.78
N CYS A 39 -11.78 8.81 -9.92
CA CYS A 39 -12.17 9.37 -8.63
C CYS A 39 -10.98 9.23 -7.67
N ARG A 40 -10.50 10.34 -7.13
CA ARG A 40 -9.77 10.30 -5.87
C ARG A 40 -10.82 9.98 -4.81
N CYS A 41 -10.56 9.03 -3.92
CA CYS A 41 -11.49 8.63 -2.86
C CYS A 41 -11.07 9.22 -1.52
N HIS A 42 -12.05 9.64 -0.72
CA HIS A 42 -11.79 10.01 0.66
C HIS A 42 -11.32 8.79 1.47
N SER A 43 -10.60 9.03 2.58
CA SER A 43 -10.17 7.97 3.48
C SER A 43 -11.36 7.11 3.92
N GLY A 44 -11.19 5.78 3.84
CA GLY A 44 -12.26 4.82 4.15
C GLY A 44 -13.16 4.44 2.96
N TRP A 45 -12.96 5.02 1.77
CA TRP A 45 -13.71 4.68 0.56
C TRP A 45 -12.80 4.21 -0.57
N SER A 46 -13.34 3.33 -1.42
CA SER A 46 -12.62 2.73 -2.54
C SER A 46 -13.54 2.40 -3.72
N GLY A 47 -12.95 1.87 -4.79
CA GLY A 47 -13.62 1.55 -6.04
C GLY A 47 -13.60 2.70 -7.04
N VAL A 48 -13.95 2.41 -8.28
CA VAL A 48 -13.88 3.37 -9.42
C VAL A 48 -14.70 4.63 -9.16
N HIS A 49 -15.80 4.51 -8.41
CA HIS A 49 -16.73 5.60 -8.07
C HIS A 49 -16.73 5.96 -6.58
N CYS A 50 -15.79 5.42 -5.79
CA CYS A 50 -15.73 5.64 -4.33
C CYS A 50 -17.01 5.23 -3.56
N HIS A 51 -17.72 4.20 -4.01
CA HIS A 51 -18.94 3.70 -3.37
C HIS A 51 -18.69 2.48 -2.44
N ILE A 52 -17.47 1.95 -2.43
CA ILE A 52 -17.15 0.75 -1.66
C ILE A 52 -16.50 1.17 -0.34
N PRO A 53 -17.15 0.95 0.81
CA PRO A 53 -16.56 1.24 2.10
C PRO A 53 -15.41 0.27 2.37
N ILE A 54 -14.25 0.80 2.76
CA ILE A 54 -13.12 0.00 3.19
C ILE A 54 -13.39 -0.46 4.63
N ARG A 55 -13.43 -1.76 4.87
CA ARG A 55 -13.56 -2.36 6.21
C ARG A 55 -12.24 -3.01 6.59
N CYS A 56 -11.66 -2.58 7.70
CA CYS A 56 -10.29 -2.93 8.09
C CYS A 56 -10.26 -3.60 9.46
N ASP A 57 -11.21 -4.51 9.71
CA ASP A 57 -11.46 -5.03 11.04
C ASP A 57 -10.68 -6.31 11.34
N ASP A 58 -10.00 -6.88 10.33
CA ASP A 58 -9.41 -8.22 10.38
C ASP A 58 -7.88 -8.25 10.27
N CYS A 59 -7.19 -7.16 10.65
CA CYS A 59 -5.74 -7.03 10.59
C CYS A 59 -5.10 -6.64 11.93
N SER A 60 -3.76 -6.64 11.96
CA SER A 60 -3.02 -6.10 13.09
C SER A 60 -3.15 -4.58 13.19
N SER A 61 -3.24 -4.07 14.42
CA SER A 61 -3.51 -2.67 14.74
C SER A 61 -2.45 -1.67 14.28
N ASP A 62 -1.25 -2.16 13.95
CA ASP A 62 -0.12 -1.37 13.45
C ASP A 62 0.03 -1.42 11.92
N SER A 63 -0.87 -2.11 11.22
CA SER A 63 -0.89 -2.17 9.76
C SER A 63 -1.63 -0.99 9.13
N ILE A 64 -1.31 -0.69 7.87
CA ILE A 64 -1.99 0.36 7.10
C ILE A 64 -2.95 -0.30 6.13
N CYS A 65 -4.25 -0.04 6.29
CA CYS A 65 -5.27 -0.54 5.40
C CYS A 65 -5.30 0.26 4.08
N LEU A 66 -5.19 -0.43 2.95
CA LEU A 66 -5.13 0.20 1.63
C LEU A 66 -6.48 0.16 0.92
N VAL A 67 -7.09 -1.02 0.83
CA VAL A 67 -8.32 -1.25 0.07
C VAL A 67 -9.02 -2.52 0.53
N SER A 68 -10.31 -2.64 0.23
CA SER A 68 -11.06 -3.89 0.36
C SER A 68 -11.68 -4.26 -1.00
N ILE A 69 -11.34 -5.44 -1.53
CA ILE A 69 -11.81 -5.94 -2.83
C ILE A 69 -12.41 -7.32 -2.60
N ASN A 70 -13.65 -7.55 -3.05
CA ASN A 70 -14.34 -8.84 -2.91
C ASN A 70 -14.34 -9.38 -1.46
N ASN A 71 -14.61 -8.50 -0.49
CA ASN A 71 -14.60 -8.83 0.94
C ASN A 71 -13.23 -9.33 1.47
N ARG A 72 -12.15 -9.02 0.74
CA ARG A 72 -10.76 -9.23 1.15
C ARG A 72 -10.07 -7.88 1.27
N SER A 73 -9.64 -7.55 2.48
CA SER A 73 -8.89 -6.34 2.74
C SER A 73 -7.39 -6.55 2.47
N ILE A 74 -6.76 -5.54 1.90
CA ILE A 74 -5.34 -5.52 1.54
C ILE A 74 -4.67 -4.49 2.44
N TYR A 75 -3.58 -4.93 3.07
CA TYR A 75 -2.85 -4.18 4.08
C TYR A 75 -1.40 -4.01 3.66
N LEU A 76 -0.82 -2.87 4.02
CA LEU A 76 0.62 -2.71 4.07
C LEU A 76 1.08 -3.10 5.48
N CYS A 77 1.82 -4.21 5.55
CA CYS A 77 2.34 -4.72 6.81
C CYS A 77 3.56 -3.92 7.28
N PRO A 78 3.73 -3.77 8.61
CA PRO A 78 5.02 -3.41 9.19
C PRO A 78 6.09 -4.43 8.80
N LEU A 79 7.35 -4.04 8.96
CA LEU A 79 8.48 -4.95 8.77
C LEU A 79 8.30 -6.22 9.60
N ASN A 80 8.73 -7.35 9.05
CA ASN A 80 8.78 -8.66 9.71
C ASN A 80 7.40 -9.28 10.01
N LYS A 81 6.34 -8.86 9.32
CA LYS A 81 5.04 -9.53 9.35
C LYS A 81 4.73 -10.19 8.00
N VAL A 82 4.32 -11.46 8.03
CA VAL A 82 4.41 -12.37 6.87
C VAL A 82 3.10 -13.10 6.54
N ASP A 83 1.97 -12.43 6.72
CA ASP A 83 0.68 -12.97 6.32
C ASP A 83 -0.22 -11.85 5.79
N PRO A 84 -1.30 -12.20 5.04
CA PRO A 84 -2.18 -11.21 4.44
C PRO A 84 -2.85 -10.23 5.42
N ARG A 85 -2.91 -10.55 6.72
CA ARG A 85 -3.50 -9.72 7.78
C ARG A 85 -2.46 -9.07 8.68
N CYS A 86 -1.18 -9.30 8.43
CA CYS A 86 -0.06 -8.82 9.23
C CYS A 86 -0.17 -9.20 10.72
N LEU A 87 -0.73 -10.37 11.04
CA LEU A 87 -0.88 -10.88 12.40
C LEU A 87 0.32 -11.74 12.82
N LEU A 88 0.94 -12.43 11.88
CA LEU A 88 2.08 -13.29 12.09
C LEU A 88 3.36 -12.48 11.97
N THR A 89 4.16 -12.51 13.02
CA THR A 89 5.51 -11.93 13.01
C THR A 89 6.51 -13.05 12.78
N ASP A 90 7.36 -12.90 11.78
CA ASP A 90 8.50 -13.79 11.53
C ASP A 90 9.79 -13.03 11.80
N LEU A 91 10.70 -13.65 12.53
CA LEU A 91 11.91 -13.01 13.00
C LEU A 91 13.10 -13.61 12.28
N CYS A 92 13.99 -12.73 11.85
CA CYS A 92 15.24 -13.18 11.26
C CYS A 92 16.03 -14.07 12.22
N PRO A 93 16.72 -15.11 11.70
CA PRO A 93 17.66 -15.90 12.47
C PRO A 93 18.74 -15.01 13.09
N ARG A 94 19.22 -15.38 14.28
CA ARG A 94 20.35 -14.69 14.92
C ARG A 94 21.57 -14.70 13.99
N ASN A 95 22.22 -13.54 13.89
CA ASN A 95 23.44 -13.33 13.09
C ASN A 95 23.27 -13.61 11.59
N PHE A 96 22.05 -13.53 11.04
CA PHE A 96 21.83 -13.65 9.60
C PHE A 96 22.50 -12.51 8.83
N CYS A 97 22.36 -11.27 9.31
CA CYS A 97 23.07 -10.10 8.78
C CYS A 97 24.25 -9.72 9.66
N LYS A 98 25.20 -8.96 9.10
CA LYS A 98 26.34 -8.43 9.86
C LYS A 98 25.86 -7.35 10.84
N THR A 99 26.67 -7.09 11.86
CA THR A 99 26.47 -6.00 12.82
C THR A 99 26.28 -4.68 12.06
N HIS A 100 25.15 -3.99 12.32
CA HIS A 100 24.68 -2.72 11.70
C HIS A 100 23.85 -2.84 10.41
N ASP A 101 23.48 -4.05 9.99
CA ASP A 101 22.52 -4.26 8.90
C ASP A 101 21.13 -4.62 9.45
N HIS A 102 20.10 -4.17 8.74
CA HIS A 102 18.71 -4.47 9.09
C HIS A 102 18.25 -5.71 8.33
N CYS A 103 17.90 -6.77 9.06
CA CYS A 103 17.27 -7.93 8.45
C CYS A 103 15.77 -7.73 8.30
N ILE A 104 15.23 -8.06 7.13
CA ILE A 104 13.81 -8.08 6.83
C ILE A 104 13.38 -9.45 6.32
N VAL A 105 12.16 -9.86 6.67
CA VAL A 105 11.52 -11.04 6.10
C VAL A 105 10.75 -10.65 4.84
N ILE A 106 10.93 -11.40 3.76
CA ILE A 106 10.18 -11.27 2.51
C ILE A 106 9.25 -12.47 2.35
N ASP A 107 7.98 -12.18 2.12
CA ASP A 107 6.94 -13.17 1.86
C ASP A 107 6.88 -13.47 0.36
N GLU A 108 7.88 -14.19 -0.16
CA GLU A 108 7.85 -14.76 -1.52
C GLU A 108 7.52 -16.26 -1.49
N PRO A 109 6.59 -16.74 -2.33
CA PRO A 109 6.11 -18.12 -2.31
C PRO A 109 7.13 -19.17 -2.78
N THR A 110 8.28 -18.76 -3.33
CA THR A 110 9.18 -19.63 -4.08
C THR A 110 10.63 -19.68 -3.60
N ASP A 111 11.03 -18.89 -2.60
CA ASP A 111 12.45 -18.79 -2.25
C ASP A 111 12.84 -19.58 -0.99
N LYS A 112 14.01 -20.22 -1.05
CA LYS A 112 14.68 -20.86 0.12
C LYS A 112 15.22 -19.81 1.09
N ASN A 113 15.38 -18.56 0.65
CA ASN A 113 15.82 -17.45 1.49
C ASN A 113 14.70 -16.43 1.71
N ARG A 114 13.92 -16.63 2.78
CA ARG A 114 12.89 -15.68 3.25
C ARG A 114 13.45 -14.41 3.88
N TYR A 115 14.77 -14.27 3.96
CA TYR A 115 15.42 -13.20 4.72
C TYR A 115 16.36 -12.42 3.81
N VAL A 116 16.28 -11.09 3.89
CA VAL A 116 17.17 -10.16 3.18
C VAL A 116 17.78 -9.17 4.14
N CYS A 117 19.05 -8.83 3.91
CA CYS A 117 19.76 -7.80 4.64
C CYS A 117 19.69 -6.48 3.88
N ILE A 118 19.17 -5.45 4.55
CA ILE A 118 19.24 -4.06 4.12
C ILE A 118 20.47 -3.45 4.78
N CYS A 119 21.45 -3.09 3.95
CA CYS A 119 22.66 -2.44 4.40
C CYS A 119 22.41 -0.97 4.76
N SER A 120 23.03 -0.48 5.84
CA SER A 120 23.03 0.95 6.16
C SER A 120 23.75 1.76 5.06
N GLU A 121 23.49 3.07 4.95
CA GLU A 121 23.93 3.96 3.84
C GLU A 121 25.46 4.02 3.55
N GLN A 122 26.29 3.26 4.27
CA GLN A 122 27.74 3.18 4.09
C GLN A 122 28.25 1.76 3.79
N PHE A 123 27.37 0.77 3.64
CA PHE A 123 27.73 -0.63 3.43
C PHE A 123 27.07 -1.15 2.14
N TYR A 124 27.86 -1.87 1.34
CA TYR A 124 27.42 -2.51 0.11
C TYR A 124 28.13 -3.86 -0.02
N GLY A 125 27.38 -4.90 -0.35
CA GLY A 125 27.91 -6.25 -0.50
C GLY A 125 26.80 -7.29 -0.51
N PRO A 126 27.06 -8.48 -1.09
CA PRO A 126 26.17 -9.63 -1.00
C PRO A 126 26.17 -10.27 0.39
#